data_AF-A0A8T5AY84-F1
#
_entry.id   AF-A0A8T5AY84-F1
#
_cell.length_a   1.000
_cell.length_b   1.000
_cell.length_c   1.000
_cell.angle_alpha   90.00
_cell.angle_beta   90.00
_cell.angle_gamma   90.00
#
_symmetry.space_group_name_H-M   'P 1'
#
loop_
_entity.id
_entity.type
_entity.pdbx_description
1 polymer ?
#
loop_
_entity_poly.entity_id
_entity_poly.type
_entity_poly.pdbx_seq_one_letter_code
_entity_poly.pdbx_strand_id
1 'polypeptide(L)' 'MDKAHALSFFLIALGVLLVVHHLVFWQRPFDLADIMHHEFFEAIFFTAGLTLLIAKHAFKK' A
#
# COMPACT_ATOMS: atom_id res chain seq x y z
N MET A 1 5.51 3.84 19.38
CA MET A 1 5.34 2.92 18.24
C MET A 1 6.72 2.57 17.72
N ASP A 2 7.03 1.29 17.52
CA ASP A 2 8.30 0.89 16.89
C ASP A 2 8.36 1.45 15.46
N LYS A 3 9.56 1.83 15.00
CA LYS A 3 9.80 2.43 13.68
C LYS A 3 9.30 1.54 12.56
N ALA A 4 9.44 0.21 12.68
CA ALA A 4 8.97 -0.72 11.67
C ALA A 4 7.43 -0.79 11.63
N HIS A 5 6.75 -0.76 12.77
CA HIS A 5 5.28 -0.64 12.80
C HIS A 5 4.81 0.68 12.20
N ALA A 6 5.45 1.79 12.59
CA ALA A 6 5.11 3.11 12.08
C ALA A 6 5.21 3.15 10.55
N LEU A 7 6.31 2.62 10.01
CA LEU A 7 6.52 2.51 8.57
C LEU A 7 5.51 1.57 7.90
N SER A 8 5.20 0.42 8.51
CA SER A 8 4.22 -0.53 7.98
C SER A 8 2.83 0.11 7.84
N PHE A 9 2.35 0.76 8.90
CA PHE A 9 1.07 1.47 8.87
C PHE A 9 1.08 2.64 7.91
N PHE A 10 2.19 3.39 7.84
CA PHE A 10 2.34 4.50 6.90
C PHE A 10 2.25 4.03 5.44
N LEU A 11 2.92 2.93 5.09
CA LEU A 11 2.86 2.36 3.73
C LEU A 11 1.45 1.88 3.39
N ILE A 12 0.78 1.18 4.31
CA ILE A 12 -0.62 0.75 4.10
C ILE A 12 -1.53 1.96 3.92
N ALA A 13 -1.37 3.00 4.75
CA ALA A 13 -2.17 4.23 4.65
C ALA A 13 -1.93 4.96 3.32
N LEU A 14 -0.69 5.01 2.82
CA LEU A 14 -0.37 5.56 1.50
C LEU A 14 -1.04 4.76 0.37
N GLY A 15 -1.03 3.43 0.45
CA GLY A 15 -1.73 2.57 -0.50
C GLY A 15 -3.24 2.87 -0.53
N VAL A 16 -3.87 2.98 0.65
CA VAL A 16 -5.30 3.37 0.75
C VAL A 16 -5.54 4.75 0.17
N LEU A 17 -4.68 5.72 0.47
CA LEU A 17 -4.83 7.09 -0.02
C LEU A 17 -4.73 7.17 -1.55
N LEU A 18 -3.83 6.37 -2.14
CA LEU A 18 -3.72 6.27 -3.60
C LEU A 18 -4.94 5.61 -4.22
N VAL A 19 -5.49 4.54 -3.64
CA VAL A 19 -6.76 3.96 -4.11
C VAL A 19 -7.87 5.01 -4.07
N VAL A 20 -7.97 5.78 -2.99
CA VAL A 20 -8.98 6.85 -2.88
C VAL A 20 -8.74 7.93 -3.94
N HIS A 21 -7.50 8.37 -4.12
CA HIS A 21 -7.13 9.32 -5.17
C HIS A 21 -7.52 8.80 -6.56
N HIS A 22 -7.15 7.57 -6.87
CA HIS A 22 -7.44 6.92 -8.13
C HIS A 22 -8.96 6.84 -8.39
N LEU A 23 -9.74 6.41 -7.40
CA LEU A 23 -11.20 6.32 -7.50
C LEU A 23 -11.88 7.70 -7.68
N VAL A 24 -11.39 8.74 -7.01
CA VAL A 24 -12.01 10.08 -7.07
C VAL A 24 -11.71 10.79 -8.39
N PHE A 25 -10.49 10.68 -8.90
CA PHE A 25 -10.05 11.47 -10.06
C PHE A 25 -10.20 10.73 -11.39
N TRP A 26 -10.02 9.42 -11.44
CA TRP A 26 -10.03 8.64 -12.70
C TRP A 26 -11.22 7.69 -12.83
N GLN A 27 -11.86 7.30 -11.72
CA GLN A 27 -13.03 6.42 -11.67
C GLN A 27 -12.86 5.09 -12.44
N ARG A 28 -11.62 4.66 -12.69
CA ARG A 28 -11.30 3.49 -13.50
C ARG A 28 -10.44 2.48 -12.72
N PRO A 29 -11.02 1.81 -11.70
CA PRO A 29 -10.32 0.74 -11.05
C PRO A 29 -10.14 -0.44 -12.02
N PHE A 30 -8.97 -1.07 -11.97
CA PHE A 30 -8.56 -2.22 -12.79
C PHE A 30 -8.40 -1.89 -14.29
N ASP A 31 -7.82 -0.73 -14.60
CA ASP A 31 -7.49 -0.33 -15.97
C ASP A 31 -6.06 -0.77 -16.32
N LEU A 32 -5.90 -1.57 -17.37
CA LEU A 32 -4.60 -1.98 -17.90
C LEU A 32 -3.71 -0.78 -18.30
N ALA A 33 -4.30 0.35 -18.67
CA ALA A 33 -3.54 1.56 -18.94
C ALA A 33 -2.96 2.19 -17.66
N ASP A 34 -3.64 1.99 -16.52
CA ASP A 34 -3.27 2.58 -15.23
C ASP A 34 -2.50 1.60 -14.32
N ILE A 35 -2.41 0.31 -14.73
CA ILE A 35 -1.63 -0.72 -14.05
C ILE A 35 -0.15 -0.37 -13.91
N MET A 36 0.38 0.52 -14.76
CA MET A 36 1.77 0.99 -14.73
C MET A 36 1.96 2.29 -13.93
N HIS A 37 0.87 2.88 -13.43
CA HIS A 37 0.89 4.15 -12.71
C HIS A 37 0.24 3.97 -11.33
N HIS A 38 -1.06 4.22 -11.18
CA HIS A 38 -1.70 4.22 -9.86
C HIS A 38 -1.74 2.83 -9.24
N GLU A 39 -2.19 1.82 -9.99
CA GLU A 39 -2.38 0.47 -9.43
C GLU A 39 -1.04 -0.21 -9.10
N PHE A 40 0.04 0.12 -9.84
CA PHE A 40 1.38 -0.35 -9.52
C PHE A 40 1.85 0.13 -8.15
N PHE A 41 1.73 1.43 -7.89
CA PHE A 41 2.17 2.02 -6.64
C PHE A 41 1.27 1.59 -5.48
N GLU A 42 -0.05 1.51 -5.69
CA GLU A 42 -1.00 0.94 -4.72
C GLU A 42 -0.55 -0.47 -4.30
N ALA A 43 -0.30 -1.35 -5.28
CA ALA A 43 0.14 -2.72 -5.03
C ALA A 43 1.48 -2.77 -4.28
N ILE A 44 2.47 -1.95 -4.67
CA ILE A 44 3.76 -1.88 -3.96
C ILE A 44 3.57 -1.46 -2.50
N PHE A 45 2.81 -0.39 -2.25
CA PHE A 45 2.65 0.13 -0.89
C PHE A 45 1.90 -0.86 0.01
N PHE A 46 0.85 -1.50 -0.49
CA PHE A 46 0.18 -2.56 0.24
C PHE A 46 1.09 -3.75 0.50
N THR A 47 1.78 -4.24 -0.53
CA THR A 47 2.62 -5.44 -0.40
C THR A 47 3.79 -5.19 0.56
N ALA A 48 4.47 -4.05 0.44
CA ALA A 48 5.57 -3.69 1.33
C ALA A 48 5.10 -3.47 2.77
N GLY A 49 4.00 -2.73 2.96
CA GLY A 49 3.45 -2.45 4.29
C GLY A 49 2.95 -3.70 5.01
N LEU A 50 2.20 -4.57 4.31
CA LEU A 50 1.73 -5.85 4.85
C LEU A 50 2.89 -6.80 5.12
N THR A 51 3.86 -6.91 4.21
CA THR A 51 5.03 -7.78 4.40
C THR A 51 5.83 -7.38 5.63
N LEU A 52 6.08 -6.08 5.83
CA LEU A 52 6.76 -5.58 7.03
C LEU A 52 5.97 -5.86 8.32
N LEU A 53 4.65 -5.67 8.28
CA LEU A 53 3.78 -5.94 9.43
C LEU A 53 3.77 -7.44 9.79
N ILE A 54 3.65 -8.31 8.78
CA ILE A 54 3.68 -9.77 8.93
C ILE A 54 5.05 -10.21 9.41
N ALA A 55 6.13 -9.77 8.78
CA ALA A 55 7.50 -10.12 9.16
C ALA A 55 7.76 -9.75 10.62
N LYS A 56 7.35 -8.56 11.05
CA LYS A 56 7.49 -8.16 12.45
C LYS A 56 6.67 -9.04 13.40
N HIS A 57 5.52 -9.57 12.99
CA HIS A 57 4.70 -10.45 13.83
C HIS A 57 5.27 -11.88 13.86
N ALA A 58 5.65 -12.40 12.69
CA ALA A 58 6.16 -13.76 12.50
C ALA A 58 7.57 -13.95 13.09
N PHE A 59 8.42 -12.92 13.02
CA PHE A 59 9.79 -12.96 13.55
C PHE A 59 9.93 -12.25 14.91
N LYS A 60 8.81 -12.01 15.61
CA LYS A 60 8.82 -11.47 16.97
C LYS A 60 9.37 -12.54 17.92
N LYS A 61 10.69 -12.51 18.18
CA LYS A 61 11.29 -13.22 19.32
C LYS A 61 10.83 -12.62 20.64
#